data_AF-A0A090EJS3-F1
#
_entry.id   AF-A0A090EJS3-F1
#
_cell.length_a   1.000
_cell.length_b   1.000
_cell.length_c   1.000
_cell.angle_alpha   90.00
_cell.angle_beta   90.00
_cell.angle_gamma   90.00
#
_symmetry.space_group_name_H-M   'P 1'
#
loop_
_entity.id
_entity.type
_entity.pdbx_description
1 polymer ?
#
loop_
_entity_poly.entity_id
_entity_poly.type
_entity_poly.pdbx_seq_one_letter_code
_entity_poly.pdbx_strand_id
1 'polypeptide(L)'
;MNILKRGEKASTIPAPDEAAEALQAAKRVVETIAAKQEAANRHSENLAGERARVALAAHTGDVDARARLDAINVEITTHGSEVASLAAAIAEARQNVQAAEDRVAEQDLARRKQKAREISDEIIAEARKVDIALAEAVIALGRRDALRVALVKTGTMRPEISNQLSGKLTINRALAAAGLRAFAEFDSAAGSGSARSTLAQHDVAILGTPTKTSAAA
;
A
#
# COMPACT_ATOMS: atom_id res chain seq x y z
N MET A 1 45.64 6.62 -1.25
CA MET A 1 44.39 5.96 -0.85
C MET A 1 43.23 6.62 -1.59
N ASN A 2 42.81 6.04 -2.72
CA ASN A 2 41.66 6.50 -3.49
C ASN A 2 40.41 5.80 -2.99
N ILE A 3 39.58 6.52 -2.25
CA ILE A 3 38.27 6.04 -1.80
C ILE A 3 37.30 6.16 -2.97
N LEU A 4 36.82 5.01 -3.40
CA LEU A 4 35.87 4.79 -4.49
C LEU A 4 34.65 5.71 -4.35
N LYS A 5 34.50 6.67 -5.28
CA LYS A 5 33.21 7.25 -5.66
C LYS A 5 32.35 6.15 -6.29
N ARG A 6 31.65 5.36 -5.47
CA ARG A 6 30.50 4.58 -5.95
C ARG A 6 29.42 5.57 -6.33
N GLY A 7 29.32 5.83 -7.63
CA GLY A 7 28.18 6.54 -8.21
C GLY A 7 26.91 5.82 -7.81
N GLU A 8 26.16 6.48 -6.95
CA GLU A 8 24.76 6.23 -6.66
C GLU A 8 24.01 6.48 -7.98
N LYS A 9 23.99 5.48 -8.86
CA LYS A 9 23.00 5.45 -9.93
C LYS A 9 21.68 5.28 -9.21
N ALA A 10 21.00 6.40 -8.98
CA ALA A 10 19.59 6.41 -8.67
C ALA A 10 18.93 5.48 -9.68
N SER A 11 18.52 4.31 -9.22
CA SER A 11 17.63 3.43 -9.96
C SER A 11 16.35 4.24 -10.07
N THR A 12 16.21 4.99 -11.16
CA THR A 12 15.00 5.71 -11.48
C THR A 12 13.96 4.62 -11.71
N ILE A 13 13.19 4.35 -10.65
CA ILE A 13 12.03 3.48 -10.75
C ILE A 13 11.15 4.12 -11.83
N PRO A 14 10.89 3.44 -12.96
CA PRO A 14 10.03 3.97 -14.01
C PRO A 14 8.68 4.37 -13.43
N ALA A 15 8.02 5.37 -14.00
CA ALA A 15 6.69 5.75 -13.53
C ALA A 15 5.73 4.55 -13.60
N PRO A 16 4.76 4.41 -12.67
CA PRO A 16 3.87 3.25 -12.62
C PRO A 16 3.10 3.02 -13.93
N ASP A 17 2.84 4.09 -14.67
CA ASP A 17 2.19 4.02 -15.98
C ASP A 17 3.12 3.42 -17.04
N GLU A 18 4.44 3.66 -16.95
CA GLU A 18 5.43 3.21 -17.92
C GLU A 18 5.64 1.68 -17.88
N ALA A 19 5.68 1.07 -16.70
CA ALA A 19 5.83 -0.40 -16.61
C ALA A 19 4.54 -1.14 -17.00
N ALA A 20 3.38 -0.58 -16.66
CA ALA A 20 2.09 -1.13 -17.08
C ALA A 20 1.91 -1.02 -18.60
N GLU A 21 2.31 0.11 -19.20
CA GLU A 21 2.32 0.29 -20.65
C GLU A 21 3.30 -0.68 -21.34
N ALA A 22 4.50 -0.86 -20.78
CA ALA A 22 5.48 -1.82 -21.30
C ALA A 22 4.95 -3.26 -21.26
N LEU A 23 4.23 -3.64 -20.20
CA LEU A 23 3.56 -4.94 -20.11
C LEU A 23 2.47 -5.09 -21.16
N GLN A 24 1.64 -4.08 -21.37
CA GLN A 24 0.62 -4.12 -22.43
C GLN A 24 1.25 -4.22 -23.82
N ALA A 25 2.31 -3.47 -24.08
CA ALA A 25 3.05 -3.54 -25.33
C ALA A 25 3.60 -4.96 -25.58
N ALA A 26 4.22 -5.58 -24.56
CA ALA A 26 4.71 -6.96 -24.65
C ALA A 26 3.59 -7.97 -24.94
N LYS A 27 2.42 -7.82 -24.31
CA LYS A 27 1.25 -8.68 -24.56
C LYS A 27 0.74 -8.56 -26.01
N ARG A 28 0.67 -7.34 -26.55
CA ARG A 28 0.28 -7.10 -27.96
C ARG A 28 1.25 -7.74 -28.95
N VAL A 29 2.56 -7.76 -28.63
CA VAL A 29 3.55 -8.44 -29.47
C VAL A 29 3.27 -9.94 -29.51
N VAL A 30 3.00 -10.58 -28.37
CA VAL A 30 2.62 -12.00 -28.31
C VAL A 30 1.37 -12.28 -29.15
N GLU A 31 0.32 -11.46 -29.01
CA GLU A 31 -0.92 -11.60 -29.79
C GLU A 31 -0.66 -11.50 -31.30
N THR A 32 0.15 -10.52 -31.70
CA THR A 32 0.49 -10.31 -33.11
C THR A 32 1.24 -11.51 -33.70
N ILE A 33 2.21 -12.07 -32.97
CA ILE A 33 2.98 -13.23 -33.44
C ILE A 33 2.11 -14.50 -33.43
N ALA A 34 1.25 -14.68 -32.43
CA ALA A 34 0.31 -15.79 -32.37
C ALA A 34 -0.66 -15.78 -33.56
N ALA A 35 -1.19 -14.61 -33.94
CA ALA A 35 -2.04 -14.48 -35.12
C ALA A 35 -1.30 -14.87 -36.42
N LYS A 36 -0.01 -14.51 -36.55
CA LYS A 36 0.83 -14.93 -37.67
C LYS A 36 1.06 -16.44 -37.68
N GLN A 37 1.31 -17.04 -36.52
CA GLN A 37 1.46 -18.50 -36.41
C GLN A 37 0.18 -19.23 -36.81
N GLU A 38 -0.99 -18.76 -36.39
CA GLU A 38 -2.27 -19.33 -36.79
C GLU A 38 -2.52 -19.20 -38.30
N ALA A 39 -2.19 -18.05 -38.89
CA ALA A 39 -2.25 -17.87 -40.34
C ALA A 39 -1.29 -18.84 -41.08
N ALA A 40 -0.08 -19.01 -40.57
CA ALA A 40 0.90 -19.96 -41.12
C ALA A 40 0.43 -21.42 -40.99
N ASN A 41 -0.22 -21.79 -39.88
CA ASN A 41 -0.78 -23.14 -39.73
C ASN A 41 -1.89 -23.42 -40.75
N ARG A 42 -2.81 -22.46 -40.95
CA ARG A 42 -3.85 -22.56 -41.97
C ARG A 42 -3.27 -22.68 -43.39
N HIS A 43 -2.21 -21.93 -43.68
CA HIS A 43 -1.51 -22.06 -44.97
C HIS A 43 -0.90 -23.47 -45.16
N SER A 44 -0.32 -24.03 -44.09
CA SER A 44 0.23 -25.39 -44.11
C SER A 44 -0.83 -26.44 -44.43
N GLU A 45 -2.04 -26.30 -43.86
CA GLU A 45 -3.17 -27.18 -44.12
C GLU A 45 -3.64 -27.07 -45.58
N ASN A 46 -3.69 -25.85 -46.13
CA ASN A 46 -4.03 -25.62 -47.54
C ASN A 46 -3.02 -26.29 -48.48
N LEU A 47 -1.72 -26.13 -48.22
CA LEU A 47 -0.65 -26.77 -48.99
C LEU A 47 -0.73 -28.30 -48.91
N ALA A 48 -1.03 -28.85 -47.73
CA ALA A 48 -1.23 -30.29 -47.57
C ALA A 48 -2.42 -30.81 -48.38
N GLY A 49 -3.54 -30.09 -48.37
CA GLY A 49 -4.73 -30.42 -49.17
C GLY A 49 -4.50 -30.28 -50.67
N GLU A 50 -3.70 -29.31 -51.11
CA GLU A 50 -3.30 -29.17 -52.51
C GLU A 50 -2.35 -30.30 -52.94
N ARG A 51 -1.35 -30.62 -52.12
CA ARG A 51 -0.43 -31.74 -52.35
C ARG A 51 -1.19 -33.05 -52.57
N ALA A 52 -2.20 -33.33 -51.73
CA ALA A 52 -3.02 -34.53 -51.83
C ALA A 52 -3.80 -34.61 -53.15
N ARG A 53 -4.30 -33.47 -53.67
CA ARG A 53 -5.05 -33.40 -54.93
C ARG A 53 -4.20 -33.67 -56.16
N VAL A 54 -2.95 -33.20 -56.19
CA VAL A 54 -2.07 -33.34 -57.36
C VAL A 54 -1.18 -34.58 -57.31
N ALA A 55 -1.01 -35.19 -56.13
CA ALA A 55 -0.07 -36.30 -55.93
C ALA A 55 -0.32 -37.49 -56.86
N LEU A 56 -1.58 -37.93 -57.03
CA LEU A 56 -1.88 -39.08 -57.86
C LEU A 56 -1.49 -38.83 -59.33
N ALA A 57 -1.94 -37.72 -59.91
CA ALA A 57 -1.64 -37.35 -61.30
C ALA A 57 -0.12 -37.21 -61.54
N ALA A 58 0.58 -36.57 -60.60
CA ALA A 58 2.04 -36.41 -60.63
C ALA A 58 2.78 -37.76 -60.63
N HIS A 59 2.25 -38.78 -59.96
CA HIS A 59 2.84 -40.12 -59.89
C HIS A 59 2.40 -41.05 -61.03
N THR A 60 1.33 -40.71 -61.75
CA THR A 60 0.84 -41.48 -62.91
C THR A 60 1.36 -40.95 -64.25
N GLY A 61 2.27 -39.97 -64.25
CA GLY A 61 2.98 -39.51 -65.45
C GLY A 61 2.51 -38.19 -66.04
N ASP A 62 1.64 -37.44 -65.35
CA ASP A 62 1.29 -36.07 -65.75
C ASP A 62 2.45 -35.11 -65.36
N VAL A 63 3.05 -34.49 -66.38
CA VAL A 63 4.23 -33.61 -66.24
C VAL A 63 3.89 -32.31 -65.53
N ASP A 64 2.71 -31.72 -65.79
CA ASP A 64 2.29 -30.48 -65.18
C ASP A 64 1.95 -30.69 -63.70
N ALA A 65 1.28 -31.81 -63.39
CA ALA A 65 1.02 -32.21 -62.00
C ALA A 65 2.33 -32.45 -61.23
N ARG A 66 3.34 -33.03 -61.88
CA ARG A 66 4.67 -33.23 -61.28
C ARG A 66 5.35 -31.92 -60.94
N ALA A 67 5.38 -30.98 -61.87
CA ALA A 67 5.96 -29.66 -61.64
C ALA A 67 5.25 -28.92 -60.49
N ARG A 68 3.91 -29.00 -60.41
CA ARG A 68 3.13 -28.42 -59.30
C ARG A 68 3.45 -29.08 -57.97
N LEU A 69 3.55 -30.41 -57.93
CA LEU A 69 3.91 -31.15 -56.72
C LEU A 69 5.30 -30.76 -56.20
N ASP A 70 6.28 -30.64 -57.10
CA ASP A 70 7.65 -30.24 -56.73
C ASP A 70 7.67 -28.79 -56.19
N ALA A 71 6.91 -27.86 -56.80
CA ALA A 71 6.74 -26.50 -56.28
C ALA A 71 6.12 -26.47 -54.87
N ILE A 72 5.06 -27.25 -54.63
CA ILE A 72 4.42 -27.36 -53.31
C ILE A 72 5.41 -27.91 -52.27
N ASN A 73 6.24 -28.90 -52.63
CA ASN A 73 7.23 -29.46 -51.70
C ASN A 73 8.30 -28.42 -51.29
N VAL A 74 8.74 -27.57 -52.22
CA VAL A 74 9.65 -26.46 -51.93
C VAL A 74 8.99 -25.44 -51.00
N GLU A 75 7.73 -25.08 -51.28
CA GLU A 75 6.96 -24.15 -50.46
C GLU A 75 6.77 -24.70 -49.03
N ILE A 76 6.36 -25.96 -48.88
CA ILE A 76 6.23 -26.63 -47.58
C ILE A 76 7.55 -26.58 -46.79
N THR A 77 8.67 -26.82 -47.45
CA THR A 77 10.00 -26.82 -46.80
C THR A 77 10.35 -25.42 -46.28
N THR A 78 10.12 -24.39 -47.11
CA THR A 78 10.37 -22.99 -46.73
C THR A 78 9.46 -22.56 -45.59
N HIS A 79 8.18 -22.90 -45.72
CA HIS A 79 7.14 -22.58 -44.74
C HIS A 79 7.38 -23.24 -43.38
N GLY A 80 7.91 -24.47 -43.36
CA GLY A 80 8.32 -25.14 -42.12
C GLY A 80 9.36 -24.36 -41.31
N SER A 81 10.30 -23.69 -41.99
CA SER A 81 11.30 -22.83 -41.34
C SER A 81 10.68 -21.54 -40.79
N GLU A 82 9.69 -20.98 -41.48
CA GLU A 82 8.93 -19.82 -41.01
C GLU A 82 8.13 -20.16 -39.74
N VAL A 83 7.42 -21.29 -39.73
CA VAL A 83 6.66 -21.75 -38.55
C VAL A 83 7.58 -21.98 -37.35
N ALA A 84 8.76 -22.59 -37.56
CA ALA A 84 9.74 -22.78 -36.50
C ALA A 84 10.26 -21.43 -35.96
N SER A 85 10.50 -20.47 -36.84
CA SER A 85 10.93 -19.11 -36.46
C SER A 85 9.84 -18.37 -35.67
N LEU A 86 8.57 -18.48 -36.08
CA LEU A 86 7.43 -17.92 -35.35
C LEU A 86 7.28 -18.56 -33.96
N ALA A 87 7.47 -19.87 -33.84
CA ALA A 87 7.43 -20.54 -32.54
C ALA A 87 8.54 -20.04 -31.60
N ALA A 88 9.76 -19.86 -32.10
CA ALA A 88 10.87 -19.29 -31.34
C ALA A 88 10.56 -17.84 -30.90
N ALA A 89 10.04 -17.01 -31.82
CA ALA A 89 9.65 -15.63 -31.53
C ALA A 89 8.55 -15.54 -30.47
N ILE A 90 7.56 -16.45 -30.46
CA ILE A 90 6.54 -16.53 -29.41
C ILE A 90 7.16 -16.88 -28.06
N ALA A 91 8.10 -17.82 -28.02
CA ALA A 91 8.76 -18.21 -26.78
C ALA A 91 9.52 -17.02 -26.16
N GLU A 92 10.28 -16.28 -26.97
CA GLU A 92 10.98 -15.06 -26.54
C GLU A 92 10.00 -13.96 -26.12
N ALA A 93 8.94 -13.72 -26.90
CA ALA A 93 7.93 -12.72 -26.57
C ALA A 93 7.22 -13.03 -25.24
N ARG A 94 6.98 -14.30 -24.92
CA ARG A 94 6.43 -14.72 -23.62
C ARG A 94 7.41 -14.49 -22.48
N GLN A 95 8.70 -14.72 -22.68
CA GLN A 95 9.72 -14.37 -21.67
C GLN A 95 9.75 -12.86 -21.41
N ASN A 96 9.60 -12.05 -22.45
CA ASN A 96 9.51 -10.60 -22.31
C ASN A 96 8.25 -10.15 -21.55
N VAL A 97 7.11 -10.82 -21.75
CA VAL A 97 5.90 -10.59 -20.93
C VAL A 97 6.18 -10.90 -19.47
N GLN A 98 6.76 -12.07 -19.16
CA GLN A 98 7.08 -12.43 -17.77
C GLN A 98 8.01 -11.39 -17.11
N ALA A 99 9.07 -10.98 -17.81
CA ALA A 99 9.99 -9.97 -17.29
C ALA A 99 9.29 -8.60 -17.07
N ALA A 100 8.31 -8.24 -17.90
CA ALA A 100 7.51 -7.03 -17.70
C ALA A 100 6.55 -7.16 -16.50
N GLU A 101 5.95 -8.33 -16.28
CA GLU A 101 5.10 -8.61 -15.12
C GLU A 101 5.89 -8.51 -13.81
N ASP A 102 7.11 -9.07 -13.77
CA ASP A 102 7.99 -9.00 -12.61
C ASP A 102 8.34 -7.54 -12.28
N ARG A 103 8.63 -6.70 -13.28
CA ARG A 103 8.90 -5.27 -13.09
C ARG A 103 7.69 -4.52 -12.52
N VAL A 104 6.48 -4.80 -13.00
CA VAL A 104 5.25 -4.19 -12.45
C VAL A 104 5.08 -4.59 -10.99
N ALA A 105 5.30 -5.87 -10.65
CA ALA A 105 5.19 -6.35 -9.27
C ALA A 105 6.23 -5.70 -8.34
N GLU A 106 7.47 -5.54 -8.80
CA GLU A 106 8.53 -4.85 -8.05
C GLU A 106 8.18 -3.40 -7.76
N GLN A 107 7.66 -2.67 -8.75
CA GLN A 107 7.23 -1.28 -8.59
C GLN A 107 6.06 -1.16 -7.61
N ASP A 108 5.07 -2.04 -7.71
CA ASP A 108 3.93 -2.07 -6.80
C ASP A 108 4.37 -2.33 -5.36
N LEU A 109 5.30 -3.27 -5.16
CA LEU A 109 5.86 -3.55 -3.85
C LEU A 109 6.64 -2.34 -3.31
N ALA A 110 7.45 -1.68 -4.15
CA ALA A 110 8.18 -0.47 -3.77
C ALA A 110 7.23 0.66 -3.33
N ARG A 111 6.14 0.88 -4.08
CA ARG A 111 5.11 1.86 -3.74
C ARG A 111 4.42 1.55 -2.41
N ARG A 112 4.02 0.30 -2.20
CA ARG A 112 3.39 -0.13 -0.93
C ARG A 112 4.34 0.07 0.25
N LYS A 113 5.62 -0.28 0.09
CA LYS A 113 6.65 -0.05 1.12
C LYS A 113 6.84 1.43 1.41
N GLN A 114 6.87 2.28 0.38
CA GLN A 114 6.97 3.72 0.55
C GLN A 114 5.76 4.27 1.31
N LYS A 115 4.54 3.86 0.94
CA LYS A 115 3.34 4.32 1.61
C LYS A 115 3.27 3.86 3.08
N ALA A 116 3.71 2.63 3.35
CA ALA A 116 3.81 2.12 4.72
C ALA A 116 4.80 2.94 5.57
N ARG A 117 5.91 3.38 4.99
CA ARG A 117 6.86 4.27 5.68
C ARG A 117 6.25 5.63 6.00
N GLU A 118 5.58 6.26 5.03
CA GLU A 118 4.88 7.53 5.25
C GLU A 118 3.88 7.44 6.41
N ILE A 119 3.03 6.40 6.41
CA ILE A 119 2.05 6.17 7.48
C ILE A 119 2.75 5.91 8.82
N SER A 120 3.87 5.17 8.82
CA SER A 120 4.65 4.92 10.04
C SER A 120 5.23 6.21 10.61
N ASP A 121 5.75 7.09 9.74
CA ASP A 121 6.29 8.39 10.15
C ASP A 121 5.21 9.31 10.72
N GLU A 122 4.01 9.31 10.13
CA GLU A 122 2.84 10.01 10.67
C GLU A 122 2.44 9.48 12.05
N ILE A 123 2.38 8.16 12.24
CA ILE A 123 2.08 7.54 13.54
C ILE A 123 3.13 7.94 14.58
N ILE A 124 4.41 7.91 14.24
CA ILE A 124 5.50 8.31 15.14
C ILE A 124 5.37 9.81 15.49
N ALA A 125 5.03 10.65 14.52
CA ALA A 125 4.83 12.08 14.75
C ALA A 125 3.66 12.35 15.70
N GLU A 126 2.52 11.65 15.54
CA GLU A 126 1.38 11.76 16.46
C GLU A 126 1.71 11.20 17.85
N ALA A 127 2.42 10.07 17.94
CA ALA A 127 2.85 9.50 19.22
C ALA A 127 3.71 10.50 20.01
N ARG A 128 4.64 11.21 19.35
CA ARG A 128 5.44 12.26 20.00
C ARG A 128 4.58 13.41 20.55
N LYS A 129 3.51 13.80 19.85
CA LYS A 129 2.58 14.84 20.34
C LYS A 129 1.85 14.35 21.59
N VAL A 130 1.45 13.09 21.61
CA VAL A 130 0.84 12.47 22.79
C VAL A 130 1.82 12.45 23.97
N ASP A 131 3.07 12.06 23.75
CA ASP A 131 4.11 12.05 24.79
C ASP A 131 4.30 13.44 25.42
N ILE A 132 4.38 14.48 24.59
CA ILE A 132 4.48 15.88 25.04
C ILE A 132 3.25 16.27 25.88
N ALA A 133 2.04 16.00 25.37
CA ALA A 133 0.81 16.35 26.06
C ALA A 133 0.66 15.62 27.40
N LEU A 134 1.07 14.35 27.48
CA LEU A 134 1.08 13.58 28.72
C LEU A 134 2.09 14.15 29.72
N ALA A 135 3.28 14.54 29.27
CA ALA A 135 4.28 15.18 30.13
C ALA A 135 3.75 16.51 30.71
N GLU A 136 3.11 17.34 29.88
CA GLU A 136 2.46 18.58 30.32
C GLU A 136 1.32 18.32 31.31
N ALA A 137 0.49 17.31 31.06
CA ALA A 137 -0.58 16.90 31.96
C ALA A 137 -0.05 16.46 33.32
N VAL A 138 1.03 15.69 33.37
CA VAL A 138 1.70 15.28 34.62
C VAL A 138 2.18 16.50 35.40
N ILE A 139 2.82 17.47 34.74
CA ILE A 139 3.27 18.72 35.37
C ILE A 139 2.08 19.50 35.94
N ALA A 140 1.00 19.65 35.17
CA ALA A 140 -0.19 20.37 35.58
C ALA A 140 -0.88 19.69 36.78
N LEU A 141 -1.00 18.37 36.77
CA LEU A 141 -1.55 17.59 37.89
C LEU A 141 -0.68 17.70 39.15
N GLY A 142 0.64 17.67 39.01
CA GLY A 142 1.57 17.89 40.12
C GLY A 142 1.41 19.28 40.75
N ARG A 143 1.27 20.34 39.92
CA ARG A 143 1.00 21.70 40.41
C ARG A 143 -0.35 21.79 41.12
N ARG A 144 -1.39 21.15 40.58
CA ARG A 144 -2.72 21.09 41.20
C ARG A 144 -2.66 20.43 42.58
N ASP A 145 -1.94 19.33 42.73
CA ASP A 145 -1.78 18.67 44.03
C ASP A 145 -0.99 19.53 45.03
N ALA A 146 0.08 20.20 44.58
CA ALA A 146 0.83 21.14 45.42
C ALA A 146 -0.05 22.29 45.93
N LEU A 147 -0.92 22.86 45.08
CA LEU A 147 -1.89 23.89 45.47
C LEU A 147 -2.91 23.35 46.47
N ARG A 148 -3.41 22.12 46.26
CA ARG A 148 -4.30 21.46 47.23
C ARG A 148 -3.60 21.30 48.58
N VAL A 149 -2.36 20.82 48.62
CA VAL A 149 -1.58 20.69 49.86
C VAL A 149 -1.36 22.04 50.54
N ALA A 150 -1.07 23.10 49.77
CA ALA A 150 -0.98 24.45 50.31
C ALA A 150 -2.31 24.92 50.94
N LEU A 151 -3.44 24.62 50.28
CA LEU A 151 -4.79 24.91 50.79
C LEU A 151 -5.15 24.09 52.05
N VAL A 152 -4.62 22.87 52.22
CA VAL A 152 -4.77 22.13 53.50
C VAL A 152 -4.04 22.88 54.62
N LYS A 153 -2.83 23.36 54.34
CA LYS A 153 -1.97 24.02 55.34
C LYS A 153 -2.52 25.35 55.85
N THR A 154 -3.46 25.99 55.15
CA THR A 154 -4.13 27.20 55.67
C THR A 154 -5.07 26.90 56.85
N GLY A 155 -5.38 25.61 57.11
CA GLY A 155 -6.29 25.19 58.17
C GLY A 155 -7.77 25.46 57.89
N THR A 156 -8.09 26.05 56.74
CA THR A 156 -9.47 26.42 56.37
C THR A 156 -10.18 25.33 55.56
N MET A 157 -9.44 24.33 55.07
CA MET A 157 -10.01 23.25 54.25
C MET A 157 -10.36 22.00 55.07
N ARG A 158 -11.59 21.52 54.91
CA ARG A 158 -12.05 20.28 55.56
C ARG A 158 -11.38 19.05 54.91
N PRO A 159 -11.05 17.99 55.68
CA PRO A 159 -10.42 16.78 55.14
C PRO A 159 -11.20 16.10 54.02
N GLU A 160 -12.54 16.13 54.07
CA GLU A 160 -13.41 15.50 53.07
C GLU A 160 -13.27 16.17 51.69
N ILE A 161 -13.17 17.50 51.67
CA ILE A 161 -12.97 18.32 50.47
C ILE A 161 -11.59 18.01 49.86
N SER A 162 -10.56 17.93 50.71
CA SER A 162 -9.22 17.53 50.29
C SER A 162 -9.20 16.17 49.60
N ASN A 163 -9.88 15.19 50.19
CA ASN A 163 -9.98 13.82 49.68
C ASN A 163 -10.71 13.76 48.33
N GLN A 164 -11.75 14.56 48.14
CA GLN A 164 -12.47 14.67 46.86
C GLN A 164 -11.60 15.28 45.74
N LEU A 165 -10.76 16.26 46.07
CA LEU A 165 -9.83 16.87 45.12
C LEU A 165 -8.68 15.92 44.73
N SER A 166 -8.22 15.05 45.64
CA SER A 166 -7.17 14.05 45.37
C SER A 166 -7.69 12.73 44.80
N GLY A 167 -9.01 12.56 44.65
CA GLY A 167 -9.61 11.29 44.26
C GLY A 167 -9.18 10.82 42.87
N LYS A 168 -8.71 9.57 42.75
CA LYS A 168 -8.32 8.94 41.47
C LYS A 168 -9.47 8.94 40.45
N LEU A 169 -10.71 8.78 40.93
CA LEU A 169 -11.92 8.81 40.09
C LEU A 169 -12.14 10.17 39.42
N THR A 170 -11.70 11.27 40.03
CA THR A 170 -11.83 12.63 39.49
C THR A 170 -10.97 12.83 38.25
N ILE A 171 -9.73 12.32 38.29
CA ILE A 171 -8.82 12.35 37.14
C ILE A 171 -9.37 11.44 36.03
N ASN A 172 -9.82 10.23 36.36
CA ASN A 172 -10.42 9.30 35.39
C ASN A 172 -11.65 9.90 34.68
N ARG A 173 -12.50 10.64 35.40
CA ARG A 173 -13.65 11.35 34.81
C ARG A 173 -13.22 12.44 33.82
N ALA A 174 -12.19 13.21 34.16
CA ALA A 174 -11.67 14.24 33.28
C ALA A 174 -11.00 13.67 32.02
N LEU A 175 -10.25 12.57 32.16
CA LEU A 175 -9.68 11.85 31.02
C LEU A 175 -10.78 11.26 30.12
N ALA A 176 -11.84 10.69 30.72
CA ALA A 176 -13.00 10.22 29.97
C ALA A 176 -13.77 11.36 29.27
N ALA A 177 -13.89 12.54 29.92
CA ALA A 177 -14.48 13.73 29.32
C ALA A 177 -13.64 14.28 28.15
N ALA A 178 -12.32 14.08 28.20
CA ALA A 178 -11.39 14.37 27.10
C ALA A 178 -11.40 13.31 25.98
N GLY A 179 -12.26 12.28 26.06
CA GLY A 179 -12.42 11.28 25.01
C GLY A 179 -11.47 10.08 25.09
N LEU A 180 -10.63 9.97 26.13
CA LEU A 180 -9.66 8.87 26.25
C LEU A 180 -10.28 7.49 26.49
N ARG A 181 -11.60 7.41 26.72
CA ARG A 181 -12.31 6.14 26.98
C ARG A 181 -12.18 5.12 25.85
N ALA A 182 -11.95 5.56 24.61
CA ALA A 182 -11.70 4.66 23.49
C ALA A 182 -10.31 3.99 23.54
N PHE A 183 -9.41 4.50 24.39
CA PHE A 183 -7.99 4.12 24.45
C PHE A 183 -7.55 3.58 25.81
N ALA A 184 -8.38 3.69 26.84
CA ALA A 184 -8.08 3.19 28.19
C ALA A 184 -9.34 2.70 28.91
N GLU A 185 -9.18 1.64 29.71
CA GLU A 185 -10.22 1.16 30.61
C GLU A 185 -10.33 2.08 31.82
N PHE A 186 -11.41 2.87 31.86
CA PHE A 186 -11.77 3.65 33.04
C PHE A 186 -12.82 2.88 33.85
N ASP A 187 -12.57 2.78 35.15
CA ASP A 187 -13.40 2.05 36.11
C ASP A 187 -14.90 2.37 35.92
N SER A 188 -15.67 1.35 35.53
CA SER A 188 -17.09 1.45 35.14
C SER A 188 -18.03 1.63 36.34
N ALA A 189 -17.50 1.58 37.57
CA ALA A 189 -18.23 1.80 38.81
C ALA A 189 -18.81 3.22 38.94
N ALA A 190 -18.34 4.18 38.14
CA ALA A 190 -19.07 5.42 37.92
C ALA A 190 -20.20 5.15 36.91
N GLY A 191 -21.42 4.94 37.42
CA GLY A 191 -22.60 4.56 36.65
C GLY A 191 -22.80 5.29 35.32
N SER A 192 -23.56 4.65 34.43
CA SER A 192 -23.85 5.06 33.05
C SER A 192 -24.47 6.46 32.86
N GLY A 193 -24.75 7.21 33.92
CA GLY A 193 -25.30 8.56 33.87
C GLY A 193 -24.52 9.53 34.75
N SER A 194 -23.99 10.59 34.14
CA SER A 194 -23.56 11.87 34.77
C SER A 194 -22.44 11.75 35.82
N ALA A 195 -21.21 12.21 35.61
CA ALA A 195 -20.83 13.50 35.06
C ALA A 195 -19.46 13.37 34.39
N ARG A 196 -19.45 13.59 33.06
CA ARG A 196 -18.24 13.90 32.29
C ARG A 196 -17.91 15.36 32.58
N SER A 197 -17.30 15.63 33.72
CA SER A 197 -16.84 16.98 34.05
C SER A 197 -15.32 17.06 33.85
N THR A 198 -14.87 18.21 33.32
CA THR A 198 -13.44 18.53 33.31
C THR A 198 -12.95 18.71 34.75
N LEU A 199 -11.64 18.60 34.97
CA LEU A 199 -11.06 18.88 36.30
C LEU A 199 -11.45 20.27 36.81
N ALA A 200 -11.47 21.27 35.93
CA ALA A 200 -11.87 22.62 36.28
C ALA A 200 -13.34 22.68 36.78
N GLN A 201 -14.26 22.02 36.08
CA GLN A 201 -15.67 21.97 36.50
C GLN A 201 -15.86 21.24 37.83
N HIS A 202 -15.13 20.13 38.04
CA HIS A 202 -15.17 19.41 39.31
C HIS A 202 -14.61 20.26 40.45
N ASP A 203 -13.45 20.88 40.26
CA ASP A 203 -12.80 21.67 41.30
C ASP A 203 -13.64 22.91 41.66
N VAL A 204 -14.29 23.55 40.69
CA VAL A 204 -15.26 24.63 40.94
C VAL A 204 -16.50 24.13 41.71
N ALA A 205 -16.99 22.93 41.41
CA ALA A 205 -18.14 22.36 42.15
C ALA A 205 -17.80 22.08 43.62
N ILE A 206 -16.54 21.74 43.91
CA ILE A 206 -16.07 21.40 45.26
C ILE A 206 -15.60 22.63 46.06
N LEU A 207 -14.86 23.54 45.43
CA LEU A 207 -14.29 24.72 46.07
C LEU A 207 -15.22 25.95 46.03
N GLY A 208 -16.29 25.90 45.22
CA GLY A 208 -17.11 27.04 44.88
C GLY A 208 -16.55 27.82 43.68
N THR A 209 -17.36 28.72 43.10
CA THR A 209 -16.89 29.63 42.06
C THR A 209 -15.87 30.60 42.67
N PRO A 210 -14.69 30.79 42.04
CA PRO A 210 -13.81 31.87 42.46
C PRO A 210 -14.59 33.18 42.33
N THR A 211 -14.79 33.88 43.44
CA THR A 211 -15.25 35.27 43.39
C THR A 211 -14.28 36.00 42.48
N LYS A 212 -14.78 36.61 41.39
CA LYS A 212 -13.94 37.42 40.51
C LYS A 212 -13.28 38.50 41.37
N THR A 213 -12.03 38.29 41.77
CA THR A 213 -11.21 39.39 42.23
C THR A 213 -11.01 40.26 41.01
N SER A 214 -11.78 41.36 40.96
CA SER A 214 -11.55 42.48 40.06
C SER A 214 -10.05 42.70 39.96
N ALA A 215 -9.48 42.55 38.76
CA ALA A 215 -8.16 43.06 38.47
C ALA A 215 -8.22 44.58 38.72
N ALA A 216 -7.73 45.00 39.88
CA ALA A 216 -7.42 46.40 40.10
C ALA A 216 -6.31 46.76 39.10
N ALA A 217 -6.56 47.86 38.38
CA ALA A 217 -5.74 48.46 37.34
C ALA A 217 -4.28 48.68 37.77
#